data_AF-A0A8S2VNG3-F1
#
_entry.id   AF-A0A8S2VNG3-F1
#
_cell.length_a   1.000
_cell.length_b   1.000
_cell.length_c   1.000
_cell.angle_alpha   90.00
_cell.angle_beta   90.00
_cell.angle_gamma   90.00
#
_symmetry.space_group_name_H-M   'P 1'
#
loop_
_entity.id
_entity.type
_entity.pdbx_description
1 polymer ?
#
loop_
_entity_poly.entity_id
_entity_poly.type
_entity_poly.pdbx_seq_one_letter_code
_entity_poly.pdbx_strand_id
1 'polypeptide(L)'
;VIVYWHLPTLGEIVSTVVQDIFKHEVDEYMELQLGENQLYTTREHPLFVGNDNFSSLDNLRASDSVYRLMDGNLLSTKITSIQTITAPATVVYNLSTTPPHTYFANLIAVHNKFGKTFVNLTKGNSPKRIEWNSSAPNWCIARSGICLEGKCSNPSCLAHKELVIINIGIREFDLLTESYKISKCPECSKYVEPVTCALNNCMWRWIGLKQSKIDAAPTEVSEDWMLTIVSMKLLMVKSCGYN
;
A
#
# COMPACT_ATOMS: atom_id res chain seq x y z
N VAL A 1 -16.27 -7.09 -19.19
CA VAL A 1 -17.06 -7.62 -18.06
C VAL A 1 -16.10 -8.37 -17.18
N ILE A 2 -15.81 -7.85 -15.98
CA ILE A 2 -14.95 -8.51 -15.00
C ILE A 2 -15.90 -9.11 -13.95
N VAL A 3 -15.70 -10.38 -13.62
CA VAL A 3 -16.54 -11.17 -12.71
C VAL A 3 -15.85 -11.18 -11.33
N TYR A 4 -16.60 -11.19 -10.22
CA TYR A 4 -16.06 -10.99 -8.85
C TYR A 4 -16.70 -11.97 -7.82
N TRP A 5 -16.25 -12.05 -6.55
CA TRP A 5 -16.69 -13.07 -5.56
C TRP A 5 -16.92 -12.54 -4.13
N HIS A 6 -18.11 -12.75 -3.51
CA HIS A 6 -18.43 -12.45 -2.10
C HIS A 6 -18.53 -13.67 -1.15
N LEU A 7 -18.26 -13.44 0.15
CA LEU A 7 -18.59 -14.32 1.31
C LEU A 7 -19.18 -13.46 2.45
N PRO A 8 -20.07 -14.00 3.32
CA PRO A 8 -20.07 -15.37 3.84
C PRO A 8 -21.42 -16.10 3.66
N THR A 9 -21.52 -17.20 2.91
CA THR A 9 -21.54 -18.57 3.51
C THR A 9 -21.42 -19.69 2.48
N LEU A 10 -21.31 -19.40 1.17
CA LEU A 10 -21.39 -20.43 0.10
C LEU A 10 -20.44 -20.25 -1.08
N GLY A 11 -19.53 -19.26 -1.07
CA GLY A 11 -18.63 -19.04 -2.21
C GLY A 11 -19.32 -18.46 -3.44
N GLU A 12 -20.31 -17.59 -3.25
CA GLU A 12 -21.13 -17.05 -4.35
C GLU A 12 -20.39 -16.00 -5.18
N ILE A 13 -20.28 -16.27 -6.48
CA ILE A 13 -19.74 -15.33 -7.46
C ILE A 13 -20.77 -14.22 -7.71
N VAL A 14 -20.34 -12.96 -7.54
CA VAL A 14 -21.19 -11.78 -7.67
C VAL A 14 -20.58 -10.77 -8.65
N SER A 15 -21.39 -9.87 -9.18
CA SER A 15 -20.86 -8.70 -9.89
C SER A 15 -20.59 -7.55 -8.91
N THR A 16 -19.53 -6.78 -9.14
CA THR A 16 -19.23 -5.55 -8.38
C THR A 16 -18.61 -4.50 -9.32
N VAL A 17 -18.41 -3.28 -8.84
CA VAL A 17 -17.97 -2.14 -9.64
C VAL A 17 -16.49 -1.86 -9.37
N VAL A 18 -15.70 -1.69 -10.44
CA VAL A 18 -14.34 -1.13 -10.32
C VAL A 18 -14.46 0.33 -9.93
N GLN A 19 -13.83 0.71 -8.83
CA GLN A 19 -13.81 2.11 -8.38
C GLN A 19 -12.62 2.86 -9.00
N ASP A 20 -11.42 2.27 -8.91
CA ASP A 20 -10.17 2.86 -9.37
C ASP A 20 -9.24 1.81 -9.97
N ILE A 21 -8.29 2.30 -10.76
CA ILE A 21 -7.17 1.53 -11.31
C ILE A 21 -5.88 2.18 -10.84
N PHE A 22 -5.04 1.39 -10.20
CA PHE A 22 -3.74 1.79 -9.68
C PHE A 22 -2.64 1.22 -10.57
N LYS A 23 -1.54 1.97 -10.67
CA LYS A 23 -0.31 1.51 -11.32
C LYS A 23 0.88 1.85 -10.43
N HIS A 24 1.84 0.95 -10.36
CA HIS A 24 3.13 1.21 -9.74
C HIS A 24 4.24 0.53 -10.52
N GLU A 25 5.45 1.06 -10.38
CA GLU A 25 6.64 0.54 -11.04
C GLU A 25 7.40 -0.36 -10.04
N VAL A 26 7.78 -1.56 -10.47
CA VAL A 26 8.52 -2.55 -9.70
C VAL A 26 9.72 -3.04 -10.49
N ASP A 27 10.77 -3.44 -9.76
CA ASP A 27 11.96 -4.05 -10.38
C ASP A 27 11.90 -5.58 -10.41
N GLU A 28 10.97 -6.15 -9.66
CA GLU A 28 10.75 -7.59 -9.57
C GLU A 28 9.26 -7.90 -9.38
N TYR A 29 8.81 -9.02 -9.94
CA TYR A 29 7.49 -9.58 -9.74
C TYR A 29 7.55 -11.11 -9.71
N MET A 30 6.44 -11.75 -9.37
CA MET A 30 6.31 -13.20 -9.31
C MET A 30 5.45 -13.70 -10.46
N GLU A 31 5.84 -14.82 -11.04
CA GLU A 31 5.04 -15.63 -11.94
C GLU A 31 4.51 -16.84 -11.18
N LEU A 32 3.19 -16.95 -11.06
CA LEU A 32 2.47 -18.06 -10.46
C LEU A 32 1.79 -18.89 -11.55
N GLN A 33 2.04 -20.20 -11.58
CA GLN A 33 1.35 -21.14 -12.48
C GLN A 33 0.34 -21.99 -11.69
N LEU A 34 -0.88 -22.07 -12.20
CA LEU A 34 -2.03 -22.75 -11.59
C LEU A 34 -2.82 -23.54 -12.64
N GLY A 35 -2.37 -24.77 -12.92
CA GLY A 35 -2.87 -25.54 -14.05
C GLY A 35 -2.62 -24.80 -15.36
N GLU A 36 -3.67 -24.53 -16.12
CA GLU A 36 -3.60 -23.74 -17.37
C GLU A 36 -3.60 -22.22 -17.15
N ASN A 37 -3.92 -21.73 -15.95
CA ASN A 37 -3.87 -20.30 -15.65
C ASN A 37 -2.51 -19.87 -15.12
N GLN A 38 -2.20 -18.60 -15.36
CA GLN A 38 -0.96 -17.97 -14.94
C GLN A 38 -1.26 -16.59 -14.35
N LEU A 39 -0.58 -16.20 -13.27
CA LEU A 39 -0.69 -14.86 -12.70
C LEU A 39 0.69 -14.23 -12.55
N TYR A 40 0.80 -12.98 -13.00
CA TYR A 40 1.95 -12.13 -12.70
C TYR A 40 1.54 -11.12 -11.63
N THR A 41 2.21 -11.15 -10.48
CA THR A 41 1.83 -10.31 -9.34
C THR A 41 3.01 -10.02 -8.42
N THR A 42 2.87 -9.05 -7.52
CA THR A 42 3.90 -8.79 -6.50
C THR A 42 3.88 -9.86 -5.40
N ARG A 43 4.99 -10.05 -4.68
CA ARG A 43 5.14 -11.11 -3.67
C ARG A 43 4.04 -11.07 -2.59
N GLU A 44 3.67 -9.87 -2.19
CA GLU A 44 2.74 -9.61 -1.11
C GLU A 44 1.26 -9.59 -1.56
N HIS A 45 0.96 -9.79 -2.84
CA HIS A 45 -0.42 -9.75 -3.32
C HIS A 45 -1.21 -10.95 -2.78
N PRO A 46 -2.34 -10.73 -2.07
CA PRO A 46 -3.04 -11.84 -1.41
C PRO A 46 -3.86 -12.68 -2.40
N LEU A 47 -3.63 -13.98 -2.36
CA LEU A 47 -4.35 -15.02 -3.09
C LEU A 47 -5.34 -15.72 -2.17
N PHE A 48 -6.54 -16.04 -2.66
CA PHE A 48 -7.52 -16.74 -1.84
C PHE A 48 -7.15 -18.22 -1.66
N VAL A 49 -7.05 -18.66 -0.42
CA VAL A 49 -6.65 -20.04 -0.04
C VAL A 49 -7.79 -20.85 0.61
N GLY A 50 -9.00 -20.30 0.66
CA GLY A 50 -10.18 -20.98 1.21
C GLY A 50 -10.55 -20.53 2.62
N ASN A 51 -11.77 -20.83 3.04
CA ASN A 51 -12.31 -20.53 4.38
C ASN A 51 -12.11 -19.06 4.79
N ASP A 52 -12.41 -18.13 3.88
CA ASP A 52 -12.22 -16.68 4.09
C ASP A 52 -10.77 -16.22 4.31
N ASN A 53 -9.77 -17.07 4.05
CA ASN A 53 -8.37 -16.73 4.25
C ASN A 53 -7.65 -16.37 2.94
N PHE A 54 -6.65 -15.52 3.07
CA PHE A 54 -5.79 -15.08 1.98
C PHE A 54 -4.31 -15.26 2.37
N SER A 55 -3.47 -15.56 1.38
CA SER A 55 -2.03 -15.73 1.60
C SER A 55 -1.22 -15.01 0.53
N SER A 56 -0.07 -14.46 0.92
CA SER A 56 0.92 -13.92 -0.01
C SER A 56 1.76 -15.04 -0.64
N LEU A 57 2.44 -14.74 -1.74
CA LEU A 57 3.35 -15.71 -2.39
C LEU A 57 4.58 -16.03 -1.53
N ASP A 58 4.96 -15.19 -0.57
CA ASP A 58 6.04 -15.48 0.39
C ASP A 58 5.73 -16.68 1.29
N ASN A 59 4.44 -16.96 1.51
CA ASN A 59 3.97 -18.04 2.39
C ASN A 59 3.49 -19.27 1.61
N LEU A 60 3.47 -19.20 0.29
CA LEU A 60 2.99 -20.26 -0.59
C LEU A 60 4.15 -20.95 -1.29
N ARG A 61 3.98 -22.23 -1.58
CA ARG A 61 4.90 -23.04 -2.38
C ARG A 61 4.14 -23.89 -3.37
N ALA A 62 4.87 -24.47 -4.32
CA ALA A 62 4.30 -25.47 -5.21
C ALA A 62 3.59 -26.58 -4.40
N SER A 63 2.48 -27.07 -4.93
CA SER A 63 1.53 -27.99 -4.28
C SER A 63 0.57 -27.40 -3.25
N ASP A 64 0.79 -26.18 -2.74
CA ASP A 64 -0.25 -25.47 -1.98
C ASP A 64 -1.43 -25.16 -2.91
N SER A 65 -2.62 -24.97 -2.33
CA SER A 65 -3.85 -24.74 -3.11
C SER A 65 -4.34 -23.31 -2.98
N VAL A 66 -4.70 -22.73 -4.12
CA VAL A 66 -5.41 -21.45 -4.24
C VAL A 66 -6.64 -21.64 -5.12
N TYR A 67 -7.58 -20.71 -5.08
CA TYR A 67 -8.81 -20.85 -5.85
C TYR A 67 -8.75 -20.11 -7.19
N ARG A 68 -9.37 -20.71 -8.20
CA ARG A 68 -9.62 -20.11 -9.52
C ARG A 68 -11.08 -20.25 -9.92
N LEU A 69 -11.52 -19.38 -10.82
CA LEU A 69 -12.79 -19.48 -11.51
C LEU A 69 -12.66 -20.48 -12.66
N MET A 70 -13.53 -21.49 -12.67
CA MET A 70 -13.67 -22.47 -13.75
C MET A 70 -15.15 -22.78 -13.93
N ASP A 71 -15.67 -22.62 -15.14
CA ASP A 71 -17.07 -22.90 -15.49
C ASP A 71 -18.08 -22.22 -14.54
N GLY A 72 -17.81 -20.96 -14.19
CA GLY A 72 -18.67 -20.19 -13.28
C GLY A 72 -18.64 -20.65 -11.82
N ASN A 73 -17.69 -21.52 -11.45
CA ASN A 73 -17.52 -22.06 -10.11
C ASN A 73 -16.11 -21.83 -9.59
N LEU A 74 -15.99 -21.88 -8.27
CA LEU A 74 -14.71 -21.74 -7.58
C LEU A 74 -14.08 -23.10 -7.34
N LEU A 75 -12.89 -23.27 -7.90
CA LEU A 75 -12.15 -24.52 -7.86
C LEU A 75 -10.84 -24.34 -7.11
N SER A 76 -10.68 -25.09 -6.03
CA SER A 76 -9.39 -25.23 -5.35
C SER A 76 -8.41 -25.98 -6.27
N THR A 77 -7.30 -25.33 -6.61
CA THR A 77 -6.32 -25.83 -7.58
C THR A 77 -4.92 -25.72 -6.98
N LYS A 78 -4.07 -26.72 -7.24
CA LYS A 78 -2.68 -26.70 -6.77
C LYS A 78 -1.79 -25.82 -7.62
N ILE A 79 -0.97 -25.03 -6.95
CA ILE A 79 0.11 -24.26 -7.56
C ILE A 79 1.13 -25.23 -8.16
N THR A 80 1.44 -25.08 -9.43
CA THR A 80 2.43 -25.92 -10.12
C THR A 80 3.82 -25.30 -10.10
N SER A 81 3.92 -23.97 -10.14
CA SER A 81 5.20 -23.25 -10.10
C SER A 81 5.02 -21.84 -9.53
N ILE A 82 6.06 -21.35 -8.86
CA ILE A 82 6.22 -19.95 -8.44
C ILE A 82 7.64 -19.54 -8.80
N GLN A 83 7.80 -18.46 -9.57
CA GLN A 83 9.10 -17.96 -10.00
C GLN A 83 9.22 -16.46 -9.74
N THR A 84 10.38 -16.00 -9.28
CA THR A 84 10.69 -14.57 -9.24
C THR A 84 11.25 -14.15 -10.60
N ILE A 85 10.70 -13.08 -11.16
CA ILE A 85 11.14 -12.44 -12.39
C ILE A 85 11.74 -11.08 -12.04
N THR A 86 13.01 -10.88 -12.39
CA THR A 86 13.68 -9.58 -12.27
C THR A 86 13.53 -8.82 -13.59
N ALA A 87 12.77 -7.74 -13.55
CA ALA A 87 12.46 -6.91 -14.70
C ALA A 87 12.34 -5.44 -14.23
N PRO A 88 13.44 -4.69 -14.24
CA PRO A 88 13.48 -3.30 -13.80
C PRO A 88 12.45 -2.42 -14.51
N ALA A 89 11.90 -1.44 -13.78
CA ALA A 89 10.93 -0.50 -14.30
C ALA A 89 9.65 -1.12 -14.91
N THR A 90 9.22 -2.30 -14.43
CA THR A 90 7.98 -2.95 -14.87
C THR A 90 6.77 -2.26 -14.25
N VAL A 91 5.82 -1.84 -15.07
CA VAL A 91 4.55 -1.28 -14.59
C VAL A 91 3.58 -2.42 -14.29
N VAL A 92 3.16 -2.53 -13.04
CA VAL A 92 2.13 -3.45 -12.57
C VAL A 92 0.86 -2.69 -12.20
N TYR A 93 -0.27 -3.37 -12.33
CA TYR A 93 -1.60 -2.79 -12.13
C TYR A 93 -2.31 -3.46 -10.96
N ASN A 94 -3.15 -2.69 -10.28
CA ASN A 94 -4.12 -3.21 -9.33
C ASN A 94 -5.44 -2.46 -9.50
N LEU A 95 -6.52 -3.04 -9.01
CA LEU A 95 -7.87 -2.49 -9.10
C LEU A 95 -8.41 -2.32 -7.69
N SER A 96 -9.28 -1.34 -7.51
CA SER A 96 -10.22 -1.33 -6.40
C SER A 96 -11.59 -1.71 -6.89
N THR A 97 -12.33 -2.41 -6.04
CA THR A 97 -13.72 -2.74 -6.24
C THR A 97 -14.53 -2.31 -5.03
N THR A 98 -15.80 -1.98 -5.25
CA THR A 98 -16.80 -1.99 -4.17
C THR A 98 -16.80 -3.35 -3.46
N PRO A 99 -17.40 -3.49 -2.26
CA PRO A 99 -17.56 -4.79 -1.61
C PRO A 99 -17.97 -5.86 -2.65
N PRO A 100 -17.29 -7.02 -2.69
CA PRO A 100 -16.56 -7.68 -1.60
C PRO A 100 -15.05 -7.43 -1.53
N HIS A 101 -14.49 -6.51 -2.32
CA HIS A 101 -13.05 -6.22 -2.35
C HIS A 101 -12.15 -7.39 -2.78
N THR A 102 -12.66 -8.29 -3.60
CA THR A 102 -11.91 -9.38 -4.26
C THR A 102 -12.21 -9.37 -5.75
N TYR A 103 -11.37 -10.02 -6.55
CA TYR A 103 -11.58 -10.18 -7.98
C TYR A 103 -10.85 -11.39 -8.56
N PHE A 104 -11.12 -11.69 -9.84
CA PHE A 104 -10.38 -12.69 -10.59
C PHE A 104 -9.37 -12.02 -11.52
N ALA A 105 -8.08 -12.29 -11.32
CA ALA A 105 -6.99 -11.89 -12.20
C ALA A 105 -6.54 -13.11 -13.01
N ASN A 106 -6.74 -13.09 -14.32
CA ASN A 106 -6.57 -14.26 -15.19
C ASN A 106 -7.23 -15.53 -14.60
N LEU A 107 -8.48 -15.38 -14.17
CA LEU A 107 -9.30 -16.41 -13.51
C LEU A 107 -8.81 -16.86 -12.13
N ILE A 108 -7.76 -16.30 -11.55
CA ILE A 108 -7.27 -16.64 -10.21
C ILE A 108 -7.88 -15.67 -9.19
N ALA A 109 -8.40 -16.20 -8.07
CA ALA A 109 -9.05 -15.42 -7.03
C ALA A 109 -8.02 -14.64 -6.20
N VAL A 110 -8.12 -13.32 -6.25
CA VAL A 110 -7.22 -12.40 -5.54
C VAL A 110 -8.02 -11.42 -4.68
N HIS A 111 -7.38 -10.91 -3.62
CA HIS A 111 -7.94 -9.83 -2.81
C HIS A 111 -7.48 -8.46 -3.34
N ASN A 112 -8.33 -7.45 -3.29
CA ASN A 112 -7.88 -6.08 -3.48
C ASN A 112 -6.86 -5.77 -2.39
N LYS A 113 -5.64 -5.38 -2.77
CA LYS A 113 -4.72 -4.76 -1.82
C LYS A 113 -5.24 -3.35 -1.45
N PHE A 114 -6.15 -3.27 -0.48
CA PHE A 114 -6.56 -2.02 0.16
C PHE A 114 -5.89 -1.89 1.52
N GLY A 115 -4.76 -1.19 1.51
CA GLY A 115 -4.02 -0.88 2.71
C GLY A 115 -2.58 -0.54 2.37
N LYS A 116 -2.09 0.55 2.95
CA LYS A 116 -0.65 0.85 3.01
C LYS A 116 -0.24 0.69 4.45
N THR A 117 0.91 0.06 4.69
CA THR A 117 1.56 0.20 6.00
C THR A 117 1.94 1.66 6.14
N PHE A 118 1.26 2.34 7.04
CA PHE A 118 1.51 3.73 7.36
C PHE A 118 1.62 3.88 8.87
N VAL A 119 2.13 5.03 9.29
CA VAL A 119 2.32 5.29 10.69
C VAL A 119 1.01 5.18 11.50
N ASN A 120 1.07 4.52 12.66
CA ASN A 120 -0.08 4.35 13.53
C ASN A 120 -0.37 5.63 14.33
N LEU A 121 -1.52 6.25 14.08
CA LEU A 121 -1.95 7.51 14.69
C LEU A 121 -2.97 7.33 15.84
N THR A 122 -3.26 6.10 16.28
CA THR A 122 -4.23 5.82 17.37
C THR A 122 -3.74 6.27 18.75
N LYS A 123 -4.66 6.61 19.65
CA LYS A 123 -4.42 6.92 21.09
C LYS A 123 -3.29 6.09 21.71
N GLY A 124 -2.34 6.77 22.36
CA GLY A 124 -1.13 6.20 22.96
C GLY A 124 0.12 6.28 22.09
N ASN A 125 -0.03 6.49 20.77
CA ASN A 125 1.06 6.75 19.83
C ASN A 125 1.09 8.24 19.46
N SER A 126 1.17 9.11 20.46
CA SER A 126 1.25 10.56 20.22
C SER A 126 2.44 10.89 19.31
N PRO A 127 2.28 11.83 18.36
CA PRO A 127 3.39 12.26 17.53
C PRO A 127 4.55 12.75 18.41
N LYS A 128 5.77 12.29 18.10
CA LYS A 128 6.98 12.70 18.81
C LYS A 128 7.36 14.12 18.41
N ARG A 129 7.58 15.00 19.39
CA ARG A 129 8.12 16.33 19.08
C ARG A 129 9.58 16.21 18.69
N ILE A 130 10.00 16.95 17.66
CA ILE A 130 11.37 16.90 17.16
C ILE A 130 11.90 18.31 16.93
N GLU A 131 13.18 18.48 17.21
CA GLU A 131 13.88 19.75 17.10
C GLU A 131 14.29 20.03 15.66
N TRP A 132 14.29 21.32 15.32
CA TRP A 132 14.70 21.79 14.01
C TRP A 132 16.22 21.74 13.85
N ASN A 133 16.68 21.40 12.65
CA ASN A 133 18.08 21.46 12.27
C ASN A 133 18.25 22.48 11.13
N SER A 134 19.17 23.43 11.29
CA SER A 134 19.48 24.47 10.32
C SER A 134 20.40 24.02 9.17
N SER A 135 21.00 22.82 9.26
CA SER A 135 21.92 22.26 8.27
C SER A 135 21.29 21.11 7.47
N ALA A 136 19.96 21.08 7.35
CA ALA A 136 19.25 20.03 6.60
C ALA A 136 19.46 20.18 5.08
N PRO A 137 19.55 19.08 4.32
CA PRO A 137 19.59 19.12 2.87
C PRO A 137 18.26 19.63 2.29
N ASN A 138 18.29 20.09 1.04
CA ASN A 138 17.14 20.70 0.37
C ASN A 138 15.87 19.81 0.35
N TRP A 139 16.06 18.49 0.27
CA TRP A 139 14.97 17.51 0.29
C TRP A 139 14.41 17.20 1.67
N CYS A 140 14.95 17.80 2.73
CA CYS A 140 14.52 17.63 4.12
C CYS A 140 13.96 18.92 4.73
N ILE A 141 13.42 19.82 3.91
CA ILE A 141 12.80 21.07 4.37
C ILE A 141 11.31 20.83 4.64
N ALA A 142 10.88 21.03 5.89
CA ALA A 142 9.46 20.99 6.27
C ALA A 142 8.85 22.40 6.30
N ARG A 143 7.66 22.55 5.72
CA ARG A 143 6.82 23.76 5.71
C ARG A 143 5.58 23.55 6.56
N SER A 144 4.82 24.61 6.82
CA SER A 144 3.56 24.51 7.57
C SER A 144 2.55 23.60 6.86
N GLY A 145 1.80 22.82 7.64
CA GLY A 145 0.84 21.83 7.17
C GLY A 145 1.34 20.39 7.29
N ILE A 146 0.78 19.52 6.46
CA ILE A 146 1.13 18.11 6.40
C ILE A 146 2.34 17.91 5.49
N CYS A 147 3.29 17.12 5.98
CA CYS A 147 4.48 16.69 5.25
C CYS A 147 4.44 15.17 5.12
N LEU A 148 4.34 14.64 3.90
CA LEU A 148 4.53 13.21 3.64
C LEU A 148 6.03 12.89 3.61
N GLU A 149 6.38 11.66 3.94
CA GLU A 149 7.78 11.23 3.94
C GLU A 149 7.94 9.84 3.37
N GLY A 150 9.00 9.66 2.59
CA GLY A 150 9.36 8.38 1.98
C GLY A 150 10.75 8.45 1.39
N LYS A 151 11.26 7.31 0.91
CA LYS A 151 12.58 7.25 0.27
C LYS A 151 12.47 7.52 -1.22
N CYS A 152 13.34 8.36 -1.78
CA CYS A 152 13.38 8.55 -3.23
C CYS A 152 14.00 7.31 -3.91
N SER A 153 13.30 6.73 -4.88
CA SER A 153 13.78 5.58 -5.66
C SER A 153 14.49 5.95 -6.96
N ASN A 154 14.45 7.21 -7.38
CA ASN A 154 15.03 7.65 -8.66
C ASN A 154 16.57 7.63 -8.60
N PRO A 155 17.28 6.76 -9.34
CA PRO A 155 18.74 6.62 -9.23
C PRO A 155 19.52 7.86 -9.69
N SER A 156 18.91 8.72 -10.50
CA SER A 156 19.52 9.97 -10.98
C SER A 156 19.28 11.17 -10.05
N CYS A 157 18.56 10.97 -8.95
CA CYS A 157 18.23 12.03 -7.99
C CYS A 157 19.34 12.21 -6.95
N LEU A 158 19.65 13.45 -6.56
CA LEU A 158 20.56 13.73 -5.45
C LEU A 158 20.07 13.13 -4.12
N ALA A 159 18.76 12.98 -3.96
CA ALA A 159 18.14 12.36 -2.80
C ALA A 159 17.89 10.85 -2.97
N HIS A 160 18.49 10.18 -3.96
CA HIS A 160 18.28 8.74 -4.17
C HIS A 160 18.61 7.93 -2.92
N LYS A 161 17.69 7.06 -2.50
CA LYS A 161 17.71 6.26 -1.26
C LYS A 161 17.60 7.05 0.05
N GLU A 162 17.63 8.38 -0.02
CA GLU A 162 17.42 9.26 1.13
C GLU A 162 15.93 9.42 1.44
N LEU A 163 15.64 9.64 2.72
CA LEU A 163 14.31 10.05 3.16
C LEU A 163 14.09 11.51 2.73
N VAL A 164 12.99 11.77 2.04
CA VAL A 164 12.61 13.12 1.60
C VAL A 164 11.34 13.59 2.31
N ILE A 165 11.25 14.89 2.54
CA ILE A 165 10.08 15.57 3.11
C ILE A 165 9.29 16.21 1.97
N ILE A 166 8.01 15.85 1.88
CA ILE A 166 7.13 16.21 0.78
C ILE A 166 6.00 17.07 1.34
N ASN A 167 6.13 18.37 1.12
CA ASN A 167 5.22 19.37 1.66
C ASN A 167 3.91 19.41 0.85
N ILE A 168 2.86 18.77 1.37
CA ILE A 168 1.52 18.79 0.73
C ILE A 168 0.62 19.90 1.29
N GLY A 169 1.05 20.54 2.39
CA GLY A 169 0.40 21.71 2.98
C GLY A 169 -0.84 21.36 3.80
N ILE A 170 -1.71 22.37 4.01
CA ILE A 170 -2.99 22.19 4.70
C ILE A 170 -4.02 21.73 3.67
N ARG A 171 -4.46 20.48 3.77
CA ARG A 171 -5.51 19.91 2.92
C ARG A 171 -6.09 18.64 3.52
N GLU A 172 -7.25 18.27 3.00
CA GLU A 172 -7.75 16.90 3.05
C GLU A 172 -7.13 16.11 1.90
N PHE A 173 -6.79 14.85 2.14
CA PHE A 173 -6.39 13.92 1.09
C PHE A 173 -6.59 12.48 1.54
N ASP A 174 -6.84 11.59 0.59
CA ASP A 174 -6.82 10.15 0.78
C ASP A 174 -5.42 9.59 0.46
N LEU A 175 -4.80 8.95 1.46
CA LEU A 175 -3.45 8.40 1.33
C LEU A 175 -3.35 7.32 0.24
N LEU A 176 -4.40 6.54 0.01
CA LEU A 176 -4.40 5.42 -0.93
C LEU A 176 -4.65 5.90 -2.35
N THR A 177 -5.62 6.80 -2.54
CA THR A 177 -6.09 7.21 -3.87
C THR A 177 -5.45 8.49 -4.39
N GLU A 178 -4.83 9.31 -3.55
CA GLU A 178 -4.27 10.60 -3.97
C GLU A 178 -2.76 10.71 -3.82
N SER A 179 -2.11 9.83 -3.04
CA SER A 179 -0.65 9.88 -2.81
C SER A 179 0.17 9.90 -4.09
N TYR A 180 -0.20 9.16 -5.14
CA TYR A 180 0.54 9.18 -6.41
C TYR A 180 0.51 10.53 -7.13
N LYS A 181 -0.49 11.37 -6.86
CA LYS A 181 -0.62 12.72 -7.41
C LYS A 181 0.20 13.71 -6.60
N ILE A 182 0.13 13.63 -5.26
CA ILE A 182 0.65 14.67 -4.35
C ILE A 182 2.02 14.34 -3.75
N SER A 183 2.41 13.07 -3.68
CA SER A 183 3.66 12.63 -3.05
C SER A 183 4.80 12.60 -4.07
N LYS A 184 5.43 13.75 -4.27
CA LYS A 184 6.55 13.92 -5.22
C LYS A 184 7.82 14.32 -4.49
N CYS A 185 8.93 13.67 -4.85
CA CYS A 185 10.25 14.06 -4.37
C CYS A 185 10.50 15.54 -4.67
N PRO A 186 10.90 16.37 -3.69
CA PRO A 186 11.14 17.79 -3.91
C PRO A 186 12.30 18.07 -4.89
N GLU A 187 13.23 17.14 -5.04
CA GLU A 187 14.41 17.31 -5.92
C GLU A 187 14.13 16.89 -7.36
N CYS A 188 13.56 15.69 -7.56
CA CYS A 188 13.39 15.13 -8.91
C CYS A 188 11.94 15.07 -9.40
N SER A 189 10.98 15.49 -8.58
CA SER A 189 9.54 15.45 -8.88
C SER A 189 8.96 14.07 -9.21
N LYS A 190 9.73 12.99 -9.03
CA LYS A 190 9.23 11.60 -9.20
C LYS A 190 8.39 11.21 -7.99
N TYR A 191 7.52 10.21 -8.20
CA TYR A 191 6.70 9.68 -7.12
C TYR A 191 7.58 9.11 -6.00
N VAL A 192 7.15 9.33 -4.77
CA VAL A 192 7.73 8.73 -3.57
C VAL A 192 6.62 8.10 -2.78
N GLU A 193 6.75 6.80 -2.48
CA GLU A 193 5.80 6.08 -1.64
C GLU A 193 5.87 6.63 -0.20
N PRO A 194 4.78 7.21 0.34
CA PRO A 194 4.77 7.71 1.72
C PRO A 194 4.76 6.55 2.71
N VAL A 195 5.70 6.57 3.66
CA VAL A 195 5.79 5.59 4.76
C VAL A 195 5.38 6.20 6.10
N THR A 196 5.47 7.52 6.23
CA THR A 196 5.04 8.28 7.42
C THR A 196 4.64 9.71 7.03
N CYS A 197 4.19 10.48 8.01
CA CYS A 197 3.99 11.92 7.87
C CYS A 197 4.49 12.69 9.10
N ALA A 198 4.71 13.98 8.87
CA ALA A 198 4.96 14.99 9.89
C ALA A 198 3.92 16.09 9.80
N LEU A 199 3.68 16.74 10.93
CA LEU A 199 2.67 17.77 11.11
C LEU A 199 3.37 19.01 11.66
N ASN A 200 3.31 20.10 10.92
CA ASN A 200 4.03 21.31 11.28
C ASN A 200 3.08 22.50 11.32
N ASN A 201 2.91 23.09 12.50
CA ASN A 201 2.13 24.30 12.70
C ASN A 201 0.72 24.21 12.07
N CYS A 202 -0.01 23.13 12.38
CA CYS A 202 -1.32 22.87 11.80
C CYS A 202 -2.23 22.11 12.77
N MET A 203 -3.54 22.20 12.52
CA MET A 203 -4.50 21.26 13.08
C MET A 203 -4.62 20.05 12.16
N TRP A 204 -4.87 18.89 12.73
CA TRP A 204 -5.01 17.66 11.96
C TRP A 204 -6.05 16.74 12.57
N ARG A 205 -6.59 15.92 11.69
CA ARG A 205 -7.52 14.84 11.99
C ARG A 205 -7.27 13.74 10.96
N TRP A 206 -7.55 12.51 11.34
CA TRP A 206 -7.56 11.39 10.40
C TRP A 206 -8.74 10.48 10.69
N ILE A 207 -9.20 9.82 9.63
CA ILE A 207 -10.24 8.79 9.64
C ILE A 207 -9.71 7.70 8.71
N GLY A 208 -9.88 6.44 9.07
CA GLY A 208 -9.47 5.35 8.20
C GLY A 208 -9.99 4.00 8.66
N LEU A 209 -9.70 2.99 7.86
CA LEU A 209 -9.91 1.59 8.20
C LEU A 209 -8.56 0.98 8.59
N LYS A 210 -8.50 0.32 9.76
CA LYS A 210 -7.31 -0.37 10.25
C LYS A 210 -7.52 -1.87 10.26
N GLN A 211 -6.65 -2.58 9.57
CA GLN A 211 -6.56 -4.03 9.61
C GLN A 211 -5.41 -4.41 10.55
N SER A 212 -5.73 -5.09 11.66
CA SER A 212 -4.74 -5.44 12.69
C SER A 212 -4.00 -6.76 12.41
N LYS A 213 -4.61 -7.62 11.60
CA LYS A 213 -4.09 -8.93 11.15
C LYS A 213 -4.52 -9.17 9.72
N ILE A 214 -3.71 -9.90 8.96
CA ILE A 214 -3.91 -10.19 7.53
C ILE A 214 -5.32 -10.74 7.25
N ASP A 215 -5.87 -11.55 8.17
CA ASP A 215 -7.18 -12.21 8.00
C ASP A 215 -8.32 -11.59 8.81
N ALA A 216 -8.13 -10.41 9.39
CA ALA A 216 -9.18 -9.72 10.15
C ALA A 216 -9.90 -8.68 9.28
N ALA A 217 -11.22 -8.54 9.44
CA ALA A 217 -11.96 -7.44 8.84
C ALA A 217 -11.38 -6.09 9.32
N PRO A 218 -11.17 -5.10 8.41
CA PRO A 218 -10.74 -3.77 8.83
C PRO A 218 -11.78 -3.11 9.73
N THR A 219 -11.33 -2.46 10.79
CA THR A 219 -12.19 -1.69 11.69
C THR A 219 -12.02 -0.20 11.42
N GLU A 220 -13.12 0.55 11.39
CA GLU A 220 -13.05 2.01 11.34
C GLU A 220 -12.37 2.55 12.60
N VAL A 221 -11.43 3.46 12.37
CA VAL A 221 -10.65 4.16 13.39
C VAL A 221 -10.60 5.62 13.00
N SER A 222 -10.82 6.49 13.98
CA SER A 222 -10.69 7.92 13.81
C SER A 222 -10.27 8.55 15.12
N GLU A 223 -9.74 9.76 15.02
CA GLU A 223 -9.49 10.63 16.18
C GLU A 223 -10.20 11.97 15.95
N ASP A 224 -10.46 12.68 17.04
CA ASP A 224 -10.94 14.06 16.98
C ASP A 224 -9.83 15.02 16.52
N TRP A 225 -10.21 16.26 16.21
CA TRP A 225 -9.26 17.32 15.85
C TRP A 225 -8.21 17.51 16.93
N MET A 226 -6.95 17.38 16.55
CA MET A 226 -5.79 17.62 17.40
C MET A 226 -5.04 18.87 16.93
N LEU A 227 -4.67 19.72 17.88
CA LEU A 227 -3.88 20.93 17.62
C LEU A 227 -2.38 20.63 17.78
N THR A 228 -1.60 20.95 16.75
CA THR A 228 -0.14 20.85 16.76
C THR A 228 0.47 22.24 16.64
N ILE A 229 0.81 22.85 17.78
CA ILE A 229 1.29 24.25 17.92
C ILE A 229 2.80 24.39 17.62
N VAL A 230 3.50 23.28 17.45
CA VAL A 230 4.93 23.16 17.10
C VAL A 230 5.11 21.88 16.28
N SER A 231 6.14 21.79 15.43
CA SER A 231 6.42 20.59 14.62
C SER A 231 6.35 19.32 15.46
N MET A 232 5.32 18.53 15.23
CA MET A 232 5.14 17.23 15.81
C MET A 232 5.29 16.21 14.71
N LYS A 233 6.12 15.23 14.97
CA LYS A 233 6.47 14.27 13.96
C LYS A 233 6.32 12.85 14.46
N LEU A 234 5.81 11.98 13.61
CA LEU A 234 6.23 10.59 13.70
C LEU A 234 7.55 10.41 12.95
N LEU A 235 8.66 10.47 13.71
CA LEU A 235 10.08 10.16 13.37
C LEU A 235 10.93 11.06 12.40
N MET A 236 11.32 12.30 12.77
CA MET A 236 12.38 13.16 12.13
C MET A 236 13.67 12.62 12.65
N VAL A 237 14.16 11.66 11.85
CA VAL A 237 15.56 11.46 11.51
C VAL A 237 16.48 11.78 12.69
N LYS A 238 16.71 10.70 13.45
CA LYS A 238 18.00 10.43 14.08
C LYS A 238 19.09 10.97 13.18
N SER A 239 20.00 11.76 13.74
CA SER A 239 21.25 12.18 13.12
C SER A 239 21.72 11.14 12.07
N CYS A 240 21.93 11.59 10.84
CA CYS A 240 22.77 10.85 9.90
C CYS A 240 24.19 10.88 10.47
N GLY A 241 24.45 10.02 11.45
CA GLY A 241 25.78 9.69 11.89
C GLY A 241 26.37 8.74 10.87
N TYR A 242 27.42 9.20 10.19
CA TYR A 242 28.36 8.32 9.52
C TYR A 242 28.83 7.26 10.52
N ASN A 243 28.67 5.98 10.14
CA ASN A 243 29.56 4.86 10.44
C ASN A 243 29.18 3.70 9.52
#